data_AF-A0A4R4XNT4-F1
#
_entry.id   AF-A0A4R4XNT4-F1
#
_cell.length_a   1.000
_cell.length_b   1.000
_cell.length_c   1.000
_cell.angle_alpha   90.00
_cell.angle_beta   90.00
_cell.angle_gamma   90.00
#
_symmetry.space_group_name_H-M   'P 1'
#
loop_
_entity.id
_entity.type
_entity.pdbx_description
1 polymer ?
#
loop_
_entity_poly.entity_id
_entity_poly.type
_entity_poly.pdbx_seq_one_letter_code
_entity_poly.pdbx_strand_id
1 'polypeptide(L)'
;AEIDAADLILDGLVGIGASGALREPYARLAEAANAAPGRVVAVDVPSGVDASSGRAEGAAVRAAVTVTMGAYKTGLLVDPGAEFAGRVELVDIGLGAYVPDPDVVALGHDDVARLLPRPGTESDKYRRGVLGVAAGSHLFTGAAVLAVGGALRAGAGMVRYAGTEEPVAQVRAHWPEAVITVLDRPSIDGVGRVQAWVLGPGLGTDERAHELAASVLASDVPVLVDADGLTIVAKDRELLRRTAPVLLTPHAGELARLTGAERADIEAARLEHVRAAAAELGVTVLLKGSTTLIAEPSGQARVNVTGSSWLATGGTGDVLSGVAGALLAQGLSCYDAAACGSYVHGLAGRLAADGAPLAAADVATAVPAAIRAVTSGSASGEKPGER
;
A
#
# COMPACT_ATOMS: atom_id res chain seq x y z
N ALA A 1 16.93 -5.34 39.04
CA ALA A 1 15.79 -4.59 39.60
C ALA A 1 14.56 -5.51 39.60
N GLU A 2 13.49 -5.21 40.34
CA GLU A 2 12.27 -6.07 40.38
C GLU A 2 11.72 -6.41 38.99
N ILE A 3 11.90 -5.50 38.02
CA ILE A 3 11.52 -5.69 36.60
C ILE A 3 12.23 -6.87 35.93
N ASP A 4 13.47 -7.18 36.30
CA ASP A 4 14.27 -8.27 35.69
C ASP A 4 13.77 -9.66 36.12
N ALA A 5 13.06 -9.73 37.24
CA ALA A 5 12.47 -10.95 37.79
C ALA A 5 10.98 -11.09 37.45
N ALA A 6 10.38 -10.13 36.74
CA ALA A 6 8.97 -10.14 36.41
C ALA A 6 8.70 -11.03 35.18
N ASP A 7 7.73 -11.94 35.30
CA ASP A 7 7.25 -12.74 34.16
C ASP A 7 6.37 -11.91 33.19
N LEU A 8 5.68 -10.90 33.73
CA LEU A 8 4.76 -10.02 33.03
C LEU A 8 4.99 -8.57 33.47
N ILE A 9 5.11 -7.67 32.51
CA ILE A 9 5.28 -6.23 32.71
C ILE A 9 4.06 -5.53 32.11
N LEU A 10 3.34 -4.77 32.93
CA LEU A 10 2.23 -3.95 32.47
C LEU A 10 2.71 -2.52 32.24
N ASP A 11 2.67 -2.08 31.00
CA ASP A 11 2.95 -0.70 30.63
C ASP A 11 1.69 0.15 30.74
N GLY A 12 1.73 1.08 31.69
CA GLY A 12 0.78 2.17 31.85
C GLY A 12 1.50 3.44 32.32
N LEU A 13 2.72 3.67 31.85
CA LEU A 13 3.53 4.83 32.27
C LEU A 13 2.88 6.13 31.79
N VAL A 14 2.43 6.17 30.53
CA VAL A 14 1.67 7.27 29.92
C VAL A 14 0.60 6.72 28.97
N GLY A 15 -0.45 7.51 28.71
CA GLY A 15 -1.51 7.17 27.75
C GLY A 15 -1.68 8.22 26.66
N ILE A 16 -2.87 8.30 26.07
CA ILE A 16 -3.21 9.17 24.92
C ILE A 16 -2.98 10.68 25.12
N GLY A 17 -2.81 11.14 26.37
CA GLY A 17 -2.53 12.55 26.68
C GLY A 17 -1.05 12.94 26.60
N ALA A 18 -0.14 11.99 26.35
CA ALA A 18 1.28 12.25 26.20
C ALA A 18 1.65 12.61 24.75
N SER A 19 2.67 13.47 24.61
CA SER A 19 3.18 13.93 23.32
C SER A 19 4.70 14.10 23.38
N GLY A 20 5.38 13.80 22.27
CA GLY A 20 6.84 13.87 22.16
C GLY A 20 7.55 12.78 22.96
N ALA A 21 8.87 12.89 23.07
CA ALA A 21 9.70 11.90 23.74
C ALA A 21 9.37 11.71 25.23
N LEU A 22 9.49 10.46 25.70
CA LEU A 22 9.38 10.16 27.13
C LEU A 22 10.41 10.95 27.94
N ARG A 23 9.96 11.57 29.04
CA ARG A 23 10.82 12.25 30.00
C ARG A 23 11.34 11.27 31.03
N GLU A 24 12.49 11.56 31.64
CA GLU A 24 12.94 10.81 32.82
C GLU A 24 11.96 10.97 34.00
N PRO A 25 11.73 9.91 34.81
CA PRO A 25 12.37 8.59 34.76
C PRO A 25 11.72 7.59 33.77
N TYR A 26 10.67 7.99 33.04
CA TYR A 26 9.88 7.07 32.19
C TYR A 26 10.67 6.52 31.00
N ALA A 27 11.56 7.32 30.40
CA ALA A 27 12.43 6.85 29.33
C ALA A 27 13.28 5.64 29.77
N ARG A 28 13.94 5.75 30.93
CA ARG A 28 14.71 4.66 31.51
C ARG A 28 13.86 3.45 31.89
N LEU A 29 12.63 3.67 32.36
CA LEU A 29 11.71 2.57 32.65
C LEU A 29 11.27 1.83 31.38
N ALA A 30 11.03 2.55 30.28
CA ALA A 30 10.73 1.94 28.99
C ALA A 30 11.91 1.11 28.46
N GLU A 31 13.13 1.63 28.56
CA GLU A 31 14.36 0.89 28.21
C GLU A 31 14.53 -0.37 29.07
N ALA A 32 14.32 -0.26 30.39
CA ALA A 32 14.40 -1.40 31.29
C ALA A 32 13.32 -2.45 30.99
N ALA A 33 12.08 -2.03 30.70
CA ALA A 33 11.01 -2.94 30.31
C ALA A 33 11.32 -3.69 29.01
N ASN A 34 11.91 -3.01 28.02
CA ASN A 34 12.29 -3.60 26.74
C ASN A 34 13.47 -4.59 26.87
N ALA A 35 14.36 -4.39 27.83
CA ALA A 35 15.50 -5.25 28.08
C ALA A 35 15.18 -6.45 28.98
N ALA A 36 14.09 -6.38 29.75
CA ALA A 36 13.68 -7.42 30.67
C ALA A 36 13.19 -8.69 29.92
N PRO A 37 13.34 -9.88 30.52
CA PRO A 37 12.88 -11.14 29.91
C PRO A 37 11.35 -11.30 29.95
N GLY A 38 10.66 -10.56 30.82
CA GLY A 38 9.22 -10.60 30.98
C GLY A 38 8.44 -10.17 29.75
N ARG A 39 7.24 -10.71 29.57
CA ARG A 39 6.36 -10.29 28.47
C ARG A 39 5.77 -8.91 28.79
N VAL A 40 5.87 -7.97 27.86
CA VAL A 40 5.31 -6.62 28.06
C VAL A 40 3.91 -6.53 27.46
N VAL A 41 2.92 -6.09 28.25
CA VAL A 41 1.57 -5.77 27.80
C VAL A 41 1.31 -4.27 28.00
N ALA A 42 1.02 -3.55 26.92
CA ALA A 42 0.69 -2.13 27.00
C ALA A 42 -0.81 -1.93 27.23
N VAL A 43 -1.14 -0.99 28.11
CA VAL A 43 -2.49 -0.52 28.38
C VAL A 43 -2.75 0.70 27.50
N ASP A 44 -3.75 0.59 26.64
CA ASP A 44 -4.15 1.56 25.62
C ASP A 44 -3.22 1.73 24.43
N VAL A 45 -2.02 2.25 24.68
CA VAL A 45 -0.99 2.59 23.70
C VAL A 45 0.37 2.39 24.37
N PRO A 46 1.36 1.79 23.70
CA PRO A 46 2.71 1.69 24.27
C PRO A 46 3.26 3.07 24.64
N SER A 47 3.74 3.22 25.86
CA SER A 47 4.29 4.46 26.37
C SER A 47 5.44 4.93 25.47
N GLY A 48 5.36 6.19 25.01
CA GLY A 48 6.32 6.78 24.06
C GLY A 48 5.88 6.74 22.60
N VAL A 49 4.75 6.10 22.29
CA VAL A 49 4.08 6.20 20.99
C VAL A 49 3.02 7.28 21.03
N ASP A 50 3.06 8.20 20.07
CA ASP A 50 2.03 9.21 19.86
C ASP A 50 0.77 8.55 19.28
N ALA A 51 -0.31 8.58 20.06
CA ALA A 51 -1.57 7.92 19.74
C ALA A 51 -2.24 8.46 18.46
N SER A 52 -1.98 9.72 18.09
CA SER A 52 -2.68 10.41 17.00
C SER A 52 -1.94 10.30 15.67
N SER A 53 -0.63 10.09 15.70
CA SER A 53 0.24 10.14 14.50
C SER A 53 1.01 8.85 14.24
N GLY A 54 1.27 8.04 15.27
CA GLY A 54 2.21 6.92 15.19
C GLY A 54 3.68 7.31 15.25
N ARG A 55 4.01 8.57 15.55
CA ARG A 55 5.39 8.96 15.86
C ARG A 55 5.85 8.27 17.15
N ALA A 56 7.11 7.89 17.19
CA ALA A 56 7.78 7.37 18.39
C ALA A 56 9.14 8.05 18.51
N GLU A 57 9.22 9.08 19.36
CA GLU A 57 10.44 9.89 19.55
C GLU A 57 11.23 9.39 20.76
N GLY A 58 12.47 8.95 20.54
CA GLY A 58 13.32 8.45 21.62
C GLY A 58 12.88 7.07 22.14
N ALA A 59 12.92 6.89 23.47
CA ALA A 59 12.55 5.63 24.10
C ALA A 59 11.02 5.43 24.06
N ALA A 60 10.60 4.25 23.63
CA ALA A 60 9.21 3.80 23.68
C ALA A 60 9.16 2.32 24.10
N VAL A 61 8.09 1.93 24.79
CA VAL A 61 7.85 0.56 25.20
C VAL A 61 7.52 -0.31 23.99
N ARG A 62 8.15 -1.48 23.88
CA ARG A 62 7.85 -2.50 22.86
C ARG A 62 6.98 -3.58 23.48
N ALA A 63 5.68 -3.49 23.22
CA ALA A 63 4.70 -4.43 23.72
C ALA A 63 4.63 -5.70 22.87
N ALA A 64 4.40 -6.81 23.54
CA ALA A 64 3.96 -8.04 22.92
C ALA A 64 2.51 -7.99 22.46
N VAL A 65 1.69 -7.39 23.32
CA VAL A 65 0.25 -7.21 23.16
C VAL A 65 -0.09 -5.83 23.68
N THR A 66 -0.91 -5.10 22.95
CA THR A 66 -1.50 -3.83 23.41
C THR A 66 -3.00 -4.03 23.55
N VAL A 67 -3.53 -3.77 24.73
CA VAL A 67 -4.98 -3.81 24.99
C VAL A 67 -5.50 -2.38 24.89
N THR A 68 -6.09 -2.04 23.74
CA THR A 68 -6.65 -0.71 23.49
C THR A 68 -8.16 -0.69 23.75
N MET A 69 -8.71 0.44 24.20
CA MET A 69 -10.14 0.50 24.57
C MET A 69 -10.92 1.55 23.78
N GLY A 70 -12.17 1.23 23.46
CA GLY A 70 -13.13 2.13 22.82
C GLY A 70 -12.94 2.25 21.31
N ALA A 71 -11.73 2.55 20.85
CA ALA A 71 -11.36 2.59 19.43
C ALA A 71 -9.88 2.29 19.25
N TYR A 72 -9.50 1.85 18.05
CA TYR A 72 -8.11 1.81 17.63
C TYR A 72 -7.57 3.24 17.50
N LYS A 73 -6.38 3.48 18.05
CA LYS A 73 -5.67 4.75 17.91
C LYS A 73 -4.79 4.67 16.67
N THR A 74 -4.64 5.78 15.96
CA THR A 74 -3.79 5.88 14.76
C THR A 74 -2.38 5.36 15.02
N GLY A 75 -1.80 5.67 16.18
CA GLY A 75 -0.45 5.25 16.52
C GLY A 75 -0.27 3.73 16.73
N LEU A 76 -1.36 2.97 16.82
CA LEU A 76 -1.34 1.51 16.85
C LEU A 76 -1.36 0.88 15.45
N LEU A 77 -1.68 1.67 14.43
CA LEU A 77 -1.89 1.19 13.06
C LEU A 77 -0.86 1.75 12.08
N VAL A 78 -0.17 2.84 12.45
CA VAL A 78 0.77 3.56 11.59
C VAL A 78 2.18 3.45 12.15
N ASP A 79 3.14 3.08 11.30
CA ASP A 79 4.56 3.07 11.66
C ASP A 79 5.14 4.49 11.82
N PRO A 80 6.13 4.67 12.71
CA PRO A 80 6.82 3.62 13.48
C PRO A 80 6.03 3.05 14.69
N GLY A 81 4.99 3.73 15.16
CA GLY A 81 4.24 3.37 16.38
C GLY A 81 3.66 1.95 16.37
N ALA A 82 3.14 1.49 15.23
CA ALA A 82 2.59 0.14 15.10
C ALA A 82 3.62 -0.97 15.40
N GLU A 83 4.91 -0.75 15.13
CA GLU A 83 5.98 -1.72 15.45
C GLU A 83 6.18 -1.92 16.96
N PHE A 84 5.74 -0.97 17.79
CA PHE A 84 5.82 -1.04 19.25
C PHE A 84 4.60 -1.70 19.87
N ALA A 85 3.50 -1.86 19.13
CA ALA A 85 2.22 -2.27 19.68
C ALA A 85 2.04 -3.79 19.80
N GLY A 86 2.82 -4.58 19.05
CA GLY A 86 2.65 -6.03 19.00
C GLY A 86 1.25 -6.41 18.48
N ARG A 87 0.62 -7.42 19.10
CA ARG A 87 -0.77 -7.77 18.77
C ARG A 87 -1.72 -6.78 19.47
N VAL A 88 -2.57 -6.11 18.71
CA VAL A 88 -3.54 -5.14 19.27
C VAL A 88 -4.88 -5.82 19.52
N GLU A 89 -5.37 -5.75 20.75
CA GLU A 89 -6.67 -6.25 21.19
C GLU A 89 -7.57 -5.05 21.52
N LEU A 90 -8.69 -4.90 20.81
CA LEU A 90 -9.68 -3.85 21.11
C LEU A 90 -10.71 -4.34 22.12
N VAL A 91 -10.79 -3.66 23.26
CA VAL A 91 -11.85 -3.84 24.26
C VAL A 91 -12.92 -2.78 24.07
N ASP A 92 -14.14 -3.22 23.77
CA ASP A 92 -15.30 -2.32 23.75
C ASP A 92 -15.67 -1.93 25.18
N ILE A 93 -15.66 -0.62 25.44
CA ILE A 93 -16.03 -0.01 26.72
C ILE A 93 -17.28 0.87 26.59
N GLY A 94 -18.06 0.70 25.51
CA GLY A 94 -19.32 1.40 25.29
C GLY A 94 -19.17 2.82 24.76
N LEU A 95 -18.03 3.15 24.13
CA LEU A 95 -17.76 4.49 23.61
C LEU A 95 -18.25 4.73 22.17
N GLY A 96 -18.79 3.72 21.47
CA GLY A 96 -19.08 3.80 20.04
C GLY A 96 -19.91 5.03 19.61
N ALA A 97 -20.93 5.41 20.38
CA ALA A 97 -21.76 6.59 20.07
C ALA A 97 -21.05 7.95 20.31
N TYR A 98 -19.89 7.93 20.95
CA TYR A 98 -19.11 9.11 21.33
C TYR A 98 -17.79 9.23 20.55
N VAL A 99 -17.42 8.21 19.78
CA VAL A 99 -16.24 8.24 18.91
C VAL A 99 -16.63 8.97 17.62
N PRO A 100 -15.92 10.05 17.23
CA PRO A 100 -16.17 10.74 15.98
C PRO A 100 -15.80 9.88 14.77
N ASP A 101 -16.13 10.35 13.57
CA ASP A 101 -15.66 9.71 12.35
C ASP A 101 -14.12 9.60 12.35
N PRO A 102 -13.55 8.44 11.97
CA PRO A 102 -12.12 8.22 12.05
C PRO A 102 -11.36 8.99 10.96
N ASP A 103 -10.26 9.63 11.36
CA ASP A 103 -9.34 10.28 10.42
C ASP A 103 -8.50 9.26 9.63
N VAL A 104 -8.32 8.06 10.18
CA VAL A 104 -7.58 6.94 9.59
C VAL A 104 -8.39 5.65 9.70
N VAL A 105 -8.56 4.95 8.56
CA VAL A 105 -9.34 3.70 8.50
C VAL A 105 -8.47 2.53 8.08
N ALA A 106 -8.48 1.44 8.85
CA ALA A 106 -7.95 0.16 8.40
C ALA A 106 -9.08 -0.68 7.81
N LEU A 107 -9.01 -0.99 6.51
CA LEU A 107 -10.02 -1.84 5.88
C LEU A 107 -9.88 -3.28 6.36
N GLY A 108 -10.97 -3.83 6.88
CA GLY A 108 -11.08 -5.24 7.21
C GLY A 108 -11.37 -6.10 5.99
N HIS A 109 -11.39 -7.41 6.23
CA HIS A 109 -11.75 -8.41 5.23
C HIS A 109 -13.10 -8.09 4.55
N ASP A 110 -14.14 -7.82 5.34
CA ASP A 110 -15.48 -7.58 4.84
C ASP A 110 -15.59 -6.26 4.06
N ASP A 111 -14.82 -5.25 4.43
CA ASP A 111 -14.77 -3.98 3.70
C ASP A 111 -14.21 -4.18 2.30
N VAL A 112 -13.07 -4.89 2.21
CA VAL A 112 -12.44 -5.18 0.92
C VAL A 112 -13.33 -6.10 0.09
N ALA A 113 -13.97 -7.10 0.70
CA ALA A 113 -14.88 -7.99 -0.02
C ALA A 113 -16.10 -7.29 -0.63
N ARG A 114 -16.60 -6.22 0.02
CA ARG A 114 -17.67 -5.36 -0.51
C ARG A 114 -17.21 -4.48 -1.67
N LEU A 115 -15.95 -4.03 -1.65
CA LEU A 115 -15.39 -3.14 -2.65
C LEU A 115 -14.86 -3.87 -3.89
N LEU A 116 -14.38 -5.11 -3.74
CA LEU A 116 -13.82 -5.86 -4.85
C LEU A 116 -14.87 -6.12 -5.96
N PRO A 117 -14.58 -5.75 -7.22
CA PRO A 117 -15.48 -6.02 -8.33
C PRO A 117 -15.73 -7.52 -8.50
N ARG A 118 -16.97 -7.89 -8.82
CA ARG A 118 -17.35 -9.26 -9.17
C ARG A 118 -17.98 -9.28 -10.56
N PRO A 119 -17.50 -10.10 -11.50
CA PRO A 119 -18.16 -10.27 -12.78
C PRO A 119 -19.59 -10.79 -12.59
N GLY A 120 -20.56 -10.15 -13.24
CA GLY A 120 -21.94 -10.60 -13.36
C GLY A 120 -22.18 -11.41 -14.63
N THR A 121 -23.40 -11.91 -14.80
CA THR A 121 -23.80 -12.74 -15.96
C THR A 121 -23.65 -12.03 -17.31
N GLU A 122 -23.71 -10.69 -17.33
CA GLU A 122 -23.55 -9.87 -18.54
C GLU A 122 -22.17 -9.18 -18.64
N SER A 123 -21.18 -9.62 -17.87
CA SER A 123 -19.85 -9.03 -17.91
C SER A 123 -19.09 -9.47 -19.16
N ASP A 124 -18.76 -8.50 -20.02
CA ASP A 124 -17.80 -8.66 -21.11
C ASP A 124 -16.39 -8.17 -20.69
N LYS A 125 -15.41 -8.34 -21.59
CA LYS A 125 -14.01 -7.93 -21.36
C LYS A 125 -13.82 -6.43 -21.12
N TYR A 126 -14.74 -5.57 -21.57
CA TYR A 126 -14.68 -4.12 -21.37
C TYR A 126 -15.36 -3.70 -20.06
N ARG A 127 -16.48 -4.33 -19.70
CA ARG A 127 -17.15 -4.15 -18.39
C ARG A 127 -16.28 -4.67 -17.24
N ARG A 128 -15.43 -5.66 -17.48
CA ARG A 128 -14.40 -6.12 -16.52
C ARG A 128 -13.12 -5.25 -16.53
N GLY A 129 -13.13 -4.13 -17.25
CA GLY A 129 -12.01 -3.19 -17.31
C GLY A 129 -10.88 -3.63 -18.23
N VAL A 130 -10.45 -2.72 -19.10
CA VAL A 130 -9.25 -2.87 -19.92
C VAL A 130 -8.13 -2.01 -19.35
N LEU A 131 -7.07 -2.63 -18.85
CA LEU A 131 -5.91 -1.93 -18.32
C LEU A 131 -4.86 -1.74 -19.40
N GLY A 132 -4.36 -0.51 -19.57
CA GLY A 132 -3.11 -0.24 -20.29
C GLY A 132 -1.91 -0.34 -19.36
N VAL A 133 -0.79 -0.91 -19.82
CA VAL A 133 0.46 -1.00 -19.06
C VAL A 133 1.60 -0.47 -19.92
N ALA A 134 2.23 0.62 -19.48
CA ALA A 134 3.42 1.23 -20.05
C ALA A 134 4.57 1.07 -19.04
N ALA A 135 5.33 -0.01 -19.20
CA ALA A 135 6.35 -0.46 -18.26
C ALA A 135 7.47 -1.19 -19.00
N GLY A 136 8.63 -1.31 -18.35
CA GLY A 136 9.79 -2.01 -18.86
C GLY A 136 10.61 -1.20 -19.85
N SER A 137 11.90 -1.54 -19.87
CA SER A 137 12.92 -1.01 -20.76
C SER A 137 13.92 -2.13 -21.07
N HIS A 138 14.93 -1.84 -21.89
CA HIS A 138 15.99 -2.80 -22.20
C HIS A 138 16.72 -3.31 -20.94
N LEU A 139 16.86 -2.47 -19.90
CA LEU A 139 17.49 -2.86 -18.63
C LEU A 139 16.53 -3.57 -17.67
N PHE A 140 15.23 -3.28 -17.75
CA PHE A 140 14.25 -3.69 -16.75
C PHE A 140 13.03 -4.38 -17.37
N THR A 141 13.26 -5.35 -18.26
CA THR A 141 12.19 -6.10 -18.94
C THR A 141 11.27 -6.85 -17.97
N GLY A 142 11.81 -7.32 -16.83
CA GLY A 142 11.06 -8.06 -15.81
C GLY A 142 9.93 -7.26 -15.14
N ALA A 143 10.09 -5.94 -15.02
CA ALA A 143 9.06 -5.09 -14.41
C ALA A 143 7.75 -5.12 -15.21
N ALA A 144 7.85 -5.14 -16.55
CA ALA A 144 6.70 -5.30 -17.42
C ALA A 144 6.00 -6.65 -17.23
N VAL A 145 6.78 -7.73 -17.11
CA VAL A 145 6.24 -9.10 -16.90
C VAL A 145 5.48 -9.18 -15.57
N LEU A 146 6.02 -8.60 -14.50
CA LEU A 146 5.41 -8.62 -13.17
C LEU A 146 4.15 -7.75 -13.09
N ALA A 147 4.19 -6.54 -13.67
CA ALA A 147 3.02 -5.65 -13.71
C ALA A 147 1.87 -6.25 -14.55
N VAL A 148 2.16 -6.81 -15.73
CA VAL A 148 1.15 -7.50 -16.55
C VAL A 148 0.61 -8.74 -15.83
N GLY A 149 1.49 -9.53 -15.20
CA GLY A 149 1.10 -10.71 -14.44
C GLY A 149 0.17 -10.37 -13.27
N GLY A 150 0.51 -9.34 -12.49
CA GLY A 150 -0.34 -8.83 -11.40
C GLY A 150 -1.71 -8.41 -11.90
N ALA A 151 -1.77 -7.69 -13.02
CA ALA A 151 -3.04 -7.23 -13.60
C ALA A 151 -3.94 -8.37 -14.10
N LEU A 152 -3.38 -9.33 -14.84
CA LEU A 152 -4.11 -10.50 -15.34
C LEU A 152 -4.66 -11.33 -14.18
N ARG A 153 -3.87 -11.51 -13.11
CA ARG A 153 -4.23 -12.31 -11.95
C ARG A 153 -5.22 -11.60 -11.01
N ALA A 154 -5.30 -10.27 -11.07
CA ALA A 154 -6.26 -9.45 -10.34
C ALA A 154 -7.62 -9.29 -11.02
N GLY A 155 -7.86 -9.99 -12.14
CA GLY A 155 -9.17 -10.06 -12.77
C GLY A 155 -9.48 -8.98 -13.81
N ALA A 156 -8.46 -8.27 -14.31
CA ALA A 156 -8.64 -7.36 -15.46
C ALA A 156 -9.31 -8.10 -16.63
N GLY A 157 -10.32 -7.48 -17.24
CA GLY A 157 -11.04 -8.04 -18.37
C GLY A 157 -10.17 -8.21 -19.62
N MET A 158 -9.22 -7.29 -19.80
CA MET A 158 -8.16 -7.35 -20.80
C MET A 158 -6.97 -6.51 -20.32
N VAL A 159 -5.76 -6.95 -20.62
CA VAL A 159 -4.54 -6.15 -20.43
C VAL A 159 -3.96 -5.81 -21.79
N ARG A 160 -3.72 -4.51 -22.02
CA ARG A 160 -2.98 -3.99 -23.16
C ARG A 160 -1.60 -3.55 -22.71
N TYR A 161 -0.57 -4.22 -23.20
CA TYR A 161 0.79 -3.87 -22.90
C TYR A 161 1.40 -3.07 -24.06
N ALA A 162 2.02 -1.93 -23.72
CA ALA A 162 2.68 -1.04 -24.67
C ALA A 162 4.12 -0.80 -24.21
N GLY A 163 5.09 -1.20 -25.04
CA GLY A 163 6.50 -1.10 -24.69
C GLY A 163 7.42 -1.26 -25.90
N THR A 164 8.73 -1.19 -25.66
CA THR A 164 9.75 -1.47 -26.69
C THR A 164 9.89 -2.98 -26.94
N GLU A 165 10.57 -3.33 -28.02
CA GLU A 165 10.62 -4.70 -28.54
C GLU A 165 11.12 -5.76 -27.52
N GLU A 166 12.15 -5.43 -26.73
CA GLU A 166 12.72 -6.36 -25.75
C GLU A 166 11.74 -6.71 -24.60
N PRO A 167 11.16 -5.76 -23.84
CA PRO A 167 10.07 -6.04 -22.91
C PRO A 167 8.89 -6.76 -23.55
N VAL A 168 8.51 -6.39 -24.77
CA VAL A 168 7.41 -7.03 -25.52
C VAL A 168 7.68 -8.54 -25.70
N ALA A 169 8.90 -8.91 -26.09
CA ALA A 169 9.25 -10.32 -26.25
C ALA A 169 9.07 -11.10 -24.94
N GLN A 170 9.47 -10.51 -23.80
CA GLN A 170 9.33 -11.13 -22.49
C GLN A 170 7.86 -11.25 -22.05
N VAL A 171 7.06 -10.19 -22.19
CA VAL A 171 5.64 -10.23 -21.85
C VAL A 171 4.91 -11.25 -22.72
N ARG A 172 5.18 -11.30 -24.03
CA ARG A 172 4.56 -12.27 -24.94
C ARG A 172 4.87 -13.72 -24.57
N ALA A 173 6.10 -13.99 -24.11
CA ALA A 173 6.52 -15.33 -23.72
C ALA A 173 5.82 -15.82 -22.45
N HIS A 174 5.57 -14.93 -21.48
CA HIS A 174 5.00 -15.30 -20.18
C HIS A 174 3.47 -15.15 -20.12
N TRP A 175 2.92 -14.19 -20.87
CA TRP A 175 1.52 -13.78 -20.82
C TRP A 175 0.95 -13.60 -22.24
N PRO A 176 0.75 -14.71 -22.99
CA PRO A 176 0.23 -14.65 -24.36
C PRO A 176 -1.19 -14.06 -24.46
N GLU A 177 -1.91 -13.95 -23.33
CA GLU A 177 -3.24 -13.33 -23.25
C GLU A 177 -3.19 -11.80 -23.31
N ALA A 178 -2.04 -11.18 -23.07
CA ALA A 178 -1.88 -9.72 -23.16
C ALA A 178 -1.96 -9.25 -24.61
N VAL A 179 -2.73 -8.20 -24.87
CA VAL A 179 -2.77 -7.55 -26.17
C VAL A 179 -1.57 -6.62 -26.28
N ILE A 180 -0.66 -6.92 -27.19
CA ILE A 180 0.63 -6.25 -27.29
C ILE A 180 0.62 -5.18 -28.36
N THR A 181 1.17 -4.01 -28.03
CA THR A 181 1.56 -2.97 -28.99
C THR A 181 3.05 -2.70 -28.83
N VAL A 182 3.82 -2.91 -29.91
CA VAL A 182 5.22 -2.48 -29.98
C VAL A 182 5.24 -0.99 -30.28
N LEU A 183 5.96 -0.23 -29.47
CA LEU A 183 6.06 1.21 -29.60
C LEU A 183 7.30 1.58 -30.42
N ASP A 184 7.11 1.97 -31.69
CA ASP A 184 8.21 2.54 -32.50
C ASP A 184 8.59 3.94 -32.00
N ARG A 185 7.57 4.72 -31.62
CA ARG A 185 7.66 6.05 -31.02
C ARG A 185 7.11 6.02 -29.59
N PRO A 186 7.53 6.91 -28.67
CA PRO A 186 7.01 6.99 -27.31
C PRO A 186 5.61 7.62 -27.27
N SER A 187 4.63 6.96 -27.89
CA SER A 187 3.22 7.38 -27.89
C SER A 187 2.33 6.17 -27.68
N ILE A 188 1.22 6.35 -26.95
CA ILE A 188 0.18 5.33 -26.79
C ILE A 188 -0.79 5.24 -27.98
N ASP A 189 -0.55 6.00 -29.04
CA ASP A 189 -1.33 5.92 -30.28
C ASP A 189 -1.34 4.49 -30.82
N GLY A 190 -2.53 3.99 -31.15
CA GLY A 190 -2.71 2.64 -31.68
C GLY A 190 -2.76 1.52 -30.63
N VAL A 191 -2.51 1.79 -29.34
CA VAL A 191 -2.72 0.78 -28.28
C VAL A 191 -4.20 0.43 -28.14
N GLY A 192 -5.10 1.37 -28.45
CA GLY A 192 -6.55 1.18 -28.37
C GLY A 192 -7.14 1.55 -27.01
N ARG A 193 -8.47 1.55 -26.91
CA ARG A 193 -9.20 2.14 -25.77
C ARG A 193 -9.05 1.37 -24.45
N VAL A 194 -8.38 1.94 -23.47
CA VAL A 194 -8.27 1.42 -22.10
C VAL A 194 -9.21 2.17 -21.15
N GLN A 195 -9.34 1.69 -19.91
CA GLN A 195 -10.12 2.31 -18.83
C GLN A 195 -9.23 2.89 -17.73
N ALA A 196 -7.98 2.44 -17.63
CA ALA A 196 -6.94 3.03 -16.80
C ALA A 196 -5.57 2.67 -17.38
N TRP A 197 -4.52 3.34 -16.89
CA TRP A 197 -3.12 3.00 -17.18
C TRP A 197 -2.32 2.69 -15.92
N VAL A 198 -1.34 1.79 -16.04
CA VAL A 198 -0.16 1.70 -15.17
C VAL A 198 1.02 2.25 -15.96
N LEU A 199 1.76 3.18 -15.35
CA LEU A 199 2.91 3.86 -15.94
C LEU A 199 4.11 3.77 -15.00
N GLY A 200 5.26 3.34 -15.53
CA GLY A 200 6.56 3.61 -14.90
C GLY A 200 7.39 2.42 -14.40
N PRO A 201 6.86 1.25 -14.00
CA PRO A 201 7.69 0.12 -13.57
C PRO A 201 8.80 -0.21 -14.58
N GLY A 202 10.06 0.04 -14.23
CA GLY A 202 11.23 -0.21 -15.07
C GLY A 202 11.27 0.55 -16.41
N LEU A 203 10.54 1.66 -16.54
CA LEU A 203 10.45 2.42 -17.80
C LEU A 203 11.77 3.11 -18.18
N GLY A 204 12.67 3.33 -17.21
CA GLY A 204 13.78 4.26 -17.35
C GLY A 204 13.34 5.72 -17.18
N THR A 205 14.31 6.63 -17.18
CA THR A 205 14.07 8.07 -16.91
C THR A 205 14.71 8.97 -17.96
N ASP A 206 14.90 8.45 -19.17
CA ASP A 206 15.42 9.20 -20.32
C ASP A 206 14.31 9.99 -21.02
N GLU A 207 14.68 10.73 -22.07
CA GLU A 207 13.75 11.56 -22.84
C GLU A 207 12.59 10.74 -23.42
N ARG A 208 12.89 9.53 -23.91
CA ARG A 208 11.87 8.64 -24.49
C ARG A 208 10.86 8.20 -23.43
N ALA A 209 11.32 7.88 -22.23
CA ALA A 209 10.46 7.53 -21.10
C ALA A 209 9.60 8.73 -20.67
N HIS A 210 10.17 9.95 -20.65
CA HIS A 210 9.42 11.18 -20.38
C HIS A 210 8.33 11.42 -21.44
N GLU A 211 8.66 11.35 -22.74
CA GLU A 211 7.69 11.52 -23.83
C GLU A 211 6.55 10.49 -23.75
N LEU A 212 6.85 9.24 -23.41
CA LEU A 212 5.82 8.20 -23.24
C LEU A 212 4.96 8.46 -22.01
N ALA A 213 5.57 8.88 -20.89
CA ALA A 213 4.84 9.27 -19.69
C ALA A 213 3.90 10.45 -19.96
N ALA A 214 4.35 11.45 -20.71
CA ALA A 214 3.53 12.58 -21.15
C ALA A 214 2.36 12.10 -22.03
N SER A 215 2.62 11.18 -22.97
CA SER A 215 1.57 10.58 -23.82
C SER A 215 0.51 9.82 -23.00
N VAL A 216 0.92 9.06 -21.98
CA VAL A 216 0.01 8.34 -21.07
C VAL A 216 -0.79 9.31 -20.20
N LEU A 217 -0.14 10.29 -19.58
CA LEU A 217 -0.76 11.25 -18.67
C LEU A 217 -1.67 12.26 -19.40
N ALA A 218 -1.46 12.46 -20.70
CA ALA A 218 -2.37 13.23 -21.56
C ALA A 218 -3.71 12.52 -21.86
N SER A 219 -3.86 11.22 -21.53
CA SER A 219 -5.13 10.51 -21.71
C SER A 219 -6.22 10.97 -20.73
N ASP A 220 -7.50 10.72 -21.06
CA ASP A 220 -8.65 11.11 -20.22
C ASP A 220 -9.07 10.04 -19.20
N VAL A 221 -8.24 9.02 -18.98
CA VAL A 221 -8.55 7.90 -18.07
C VAL A 221 -7.66 7.94 -16.81
N PRO A 222 -8.07 7.34 -15.69
CA PRO A 222 -7.21 7.25 -14.51
C PRO A 222 -5.83 6.64 -14.79
N VAL A 223 -4.79 7.13 -14.13
CA VAL A 223 -3.40 6.64 -14.29
C VAL A 223 -2.80 6.32 -12.92
N LEU A 224 -2.29 5.10 -12.77
CA LEU A 224 -1.39 4.72 -11.69
C LEU A 224 0.05 4.97 -12.16
N VAL A 225 0.81 5.76 -11.39
CA VAL A 225 2.22 6.06 -11.64
C VAL A 225 3.07 5.42 -10.55
N ASP A 226 4.07 4.64 -10.96
CA ASP A 226 4.98 3.93 -10.05
C ASP A 226 6.44 4.03 -10.51
N ALA A 227 7.38 3.72 -9.63
CA ALA A 227 8.81 3.58 -9.90
C ALA A 227 9.40 4.73 -10.76
N ASP A 228 9.91 4.43 -11.96
CA ASP A 228 10.53 5.44 -12.82
C ASP A 228 9.53 6.51 -13.28
N GLY A 229 8.25 6.17 -13.39
CA GLY A 229 7.18 7.14 -13.65
C GLY A 229 7.09 8.19 -12.54
N LEU A 230 7.30 7.81 -11.29
CA LEU A 230 7.36 8.75 -10.16
C LEU A 230 8.58 9.66 -10.27
N THR A 231 9.71 9.14 -10.74
CA THR A 231 10.93 9.94 -10.98
C THR A 231 10.72 10.94 -12.12
N ILE A 232 10.02 10.56 -13.18
CA ILE A 232 9.66 11.46 -14.28
C ILE A 232 8.73 12.58 -13.77
N VAL A 233 7.67 12.21 -13.04
CA VAL A 233 6.73 13.17 -12.44
C VAL A 233 7.41 14.09 -11.42
N ALA A 234 8.38 13.61 -10.65
CA ALA A 234 9.15 14.44 -9.73
C ALA A 234 9.95 15.53 -10.45
N LYS A 235 10.47 15.23 -11.65
CA LYS A 235 11.20 16.20 -12.49
C LYS A 235 10.26 17.15 -13.23
N ASP A 236 9.05 16.70 -13.55
CA ASP A 236 8.06 17.45 -14.30
C ASP A 236 6.65 17.28 -13.70
N ARG A 237 6.37 18.06 -12.65
CA ARG A 237 5.09 18.02 -11.93
C ARG A 237 3.92 18.56 -12.76
N GLU A 238 4.18 19.23 -13.88
CA GLU A 238 3.14 19.72 -14.79
C GLU A 238 2.35 18.55 -15.41
N LEU A 239 2.98 17.38 -15.53
CA LEU A 239 2.33 16.15 -16.01
C LEU A 239 1.16 15.69 -15.13
N LEU A 240 1.08 16.16 -13.88
CA LEU A 240 -0.06 15.89 -12.98
C LEU A 240 -1.21 16.89 -13.14
N ARG A 241 -1.05 17.97 -13.92
CA ARG A 241 -2.12 18.94 -14.18
C ARG A 241 -3.12 18.40 -15.20
N ARG A 242 -3.96 17.50 -14.74
CA ARG A 242 -5.00 16.82 -15.53
C ARG A 242 -6.28 16.65 -14.71
N THR A 243 -7.40 16.47 -15.41
CA THR A 243 -8.72 16.24 -14.77
C THR A 243 -8.91 14.78 -14.36
N ALA A 244 -8.36 13.85 -15.14
CA ALA A 244 -8.49 12.44 -14.87
C ALA A 244 -7.66 12.04 -13.62
N PRO A 245 -8.19 11.20 -12.72
CA PRO A 245 -7.52 10.85 -11.47
C PRO A 245 -6.13 10.24 -11.64
N VAL A 246 -5.25 10.50 -10.68
CA VAL A 246 -3.92 9.90 -10.60
C VAL A 246 -3.75 9.20 -9.25
N LEU A 247 -3.16 8.01 -9.29
CA LEU A 247 -2.69 7.26 -8.12
C LEU A 247 -1.17 7.16 -8.18
N LEU A 248 -0.48 7.74 -7.20
CA LEU A 248 0.97 7.58 -7.04
C LEU A 248 1.24 6.44 -6.06
N THR A 249 2.21 5.58 -6.32
CA THR A 249 2.55 4.46 -5.42
C THR A 249 3.99 4.50 -4.87
N PRO A 250 4.48 5.62 -4.30
CA PRO A 250 5.87 5.75 -3.87
C PRO A 250 6.21 4.89 -2.64
N HIS A 251 7.46 4.44 -2.52
CA HIS A 251 8.09 4.16 -1.21
C HIS A 251 8.67 5.45 -0.61
N ALA A 252 9.18 5.43 0.64
CA ALA A 252 9.68 6.64 1.33
C ALA A 252 10.70 7.45 0.50
N GLY A 253 11.73 6.78 -0.06
CA GLY A 253 12.68 7.44 -0.96
C GLY A 253 12.12 7.96 -2.30
N GLU A 254 11.04 7.39 -2.83
CA GLU A 254 10.32 7.91 -4.00
C GLU A 254 9.52 9.16 -3.62
N LEU A 255 8.87 9.12 -2.46
CA LEU A 255 8.12 10.25 -1.92
C LEU A 255 9.05 11.44 -1.62
N ALA A 256 10.23 11.18 -1.05
CA ALA A 256 11.27 12.18 -0.82
C ALA A 256 11.64 12.93 -2.11
N ARG A 257 11.78 12.22 -3.23
CA ARG A 257 12.06 12.86 -4.54
C ARG A 257 10.89 13.69 -5.04
N LEU A 258 9.65 13.27 -4.79
CA LEU A 258 8.46 13.98 -5.23
C LEU A 258 8.20 15.28 -4.45
N THR A 259 8.47 15.27 -3.14
CA THR A 259 8.16 16.38 -2.23
C THR A 259 9.36 17.26 -1.90
N GLY A 260 10.58 16.75 -2.11
CA GLY A 260 11.81 17.40 -1.66
C GLY A 260 12.08 17.27 -0.15
N ALA A 261 11.29 16.47 0.57
CA ALA A 261 11.53 16.19 1.99
C ALA A 261 12.62 15.14 2.18
N GLU A 262 13.26 15.14 3.34
CA GLU A 262 14.23 14.11 3.70
C GLU A 262 13.55 12.77 3.94
N ARG A 263 14.20 11.67 3.51
CA ARG A 263 13.66 10.32 3.67
C ARG A 263 13.42 9.97 5.15
N ALA A 264 14.33 10.37 6.03
CA ALA A 264 14.24 10.09 7.46
C ALA A 264 13.03 10.77 8.10
N ASP A 265 12.70 11.99 7.67
CA ASP A 265 11.52 12.72 8.16
C ASP A 265 10.23 12.00 7.72
N ILE A 266 10.20 11.55 6.46
CA ILE A 266 9.09 10.73 5.94
C ILE A 266 8.91 9.45 6.74
N GLU A 267 9.99 8.73 7.02
CA GLU A 267 9.94 7.48 7.79
C GLU A 267 9.51 7.72 9.25
N ALA A 268 9.88 8.86 9.85
CA ALA A 268 9.47 9.24 11.20
C ALA A 268 8.01 9.72 11.29
N ALA A 269 7.47 10.31 10.22
CA ALA A 269 6.15 10.96 10.22
C ALA A 269 5.30 10.57 8.99
N ARG A 270 5.20 9.26 8.73
CA ARG A 270 4.65 8.72 7.47
C ARG A 270 3.26 9.24 7.12
N LEU A 271 2.35 9.31 8.09
CA LEU A 271 0.97 9.79 7.90
C LEU A 271 0.90 11.27 7.54
N GLU A 272 1.73 12.09 8.17
CA GLU A 272 1.81 13.52 7.89
C GLU A 272 2.29 13.75 6.46
N HIS A 273 3.41 13.12 6.08
CA HIS A 273 4.00 13.31 4.77
C HIS A 273 3.14 12.76 3.62
N VAL A 274 2.46 11.62 3.80
CA VAL A 274 1.59 11.09 2.74
C VAL A 274 0.35 11.98 2.52
N ARG A 275 -0.24 12.53 3.60
CA ARG A 275 -1.37 13.47 3.51
C ARG A 275 -0.93 14.79 2.87
N ALA A 276 0.21 15.34 3.31
CA ALA A 276 0.76 16.56 2.74
C ALA A 276 1.03 16.40 1.24
N ALA A 277 1.65 15.29 0.84
CA ALA A 277 1.91 15.01 -0.58
C ALA A 277 0.62 14.87 -1.39
N ALA A 278 -0.38 14.15 -0.89
CA ALA A 278 -1.67 13.99 -1.57
C ALA A 278 -2.38 15.33 -1.77
N ALA A 279 -2.39 16.19 -0.74
CA ALA A 279 -2.98 17.53 -0.82
C ALA A 279 -2.20 18.46 -1.76
N GLU A 280 -0.87 18.51 -1.64
CA GLU A 280 0.00 19.37 -2.44
C GLU A 280 -0.04 19.01 -3.94
N LEU A 281 -0.04 17.71 -4.25
CA LEU A 281 -0.05 17.21 -5.63
C LEU A 281 -1.47 17.14 -6.20
N GLY A 282 -2.51 17.19 -5.37
CA GLY A 282 -3.90 17.04 -5.80
C GLY A 282 -4.25 15.63 -6.30
N VAL A 283 -3.56 14.60 -5.80
CA VAL A 283 -3.68 13.20 -6.25
C VAL A 283 -3.81 12.23 -5.08
N THR A 284 -4.24 11.00 -5.34
CA THR A 284 -4.18 9.94 -4.33
C THR A 284 -2.75 9.39 -4.24
N VAL A 285 -2.25 9.17 -3.02
CA VAL A 285 -0.90 8.64 -2.78
C VAL A 285 -1.00 7.36 -1.93
N LEU A 286 -0.46 6.26 -2.44
CA LEU A 286 -0.19 5.02 -1.70
C LEU A 286 1.30 5.01 -1.32
N LEU A 287 1.61 5.30 -0.06
CA LEU A 287 2.96 5.23 0.49
C LEU A 287 3.28 3.80 0.96
N LYS A 288 4.09 3.10 0.17
CA LYS A 288 4.59 1.74 0.45
C LYS A 288 5.48 1.73 1.69
N GLY A 289 5.38 0.65 2.47
CA GLY A 289 6.23 0.31 3.62
C GLY A 289 5.57 -0.75 4.49
N SER A 290 6.11 -0.99 5.69
CA SER A 290 5.65 -2.02 6.64
C SER A 290 4.15 -1.95 6.93
N THR A 291 3.63 -0.78 7.29
CA THR A 291 2.21 -0.43 7.10
C THR A 291 2.07 0.42 5.84
N THR A 292 1.24 0.03 4.89
CA THR A 292 1.02 0.83 3.68
C THR A 292 -0.04 1.90 3.96
N LEU A 293 0.26 3.16 3.67
CA LEU A 293 -0.69 4.26 3.87
C LEU A 293 -1.26 4.72 2.53
N ILE A 294 -2.53 5.07 2.52
CA ILE A 294 -3.21 5.64 1.35
C ILE A 294 -3.84 6.95 1.80
N ALA A 295 -3.50 8.07 1.16
CA ALA A 295 -4.14 9.35 1.41
C ALA A 295 -4.75 9.91 0.13
N GLU A 296 -5.91 10.56 0.27
CA GLU A 296 -6.53 11.35 -0.78
C GLU A 296 -6.39 12.85 -0.51
N PRO A 297 -6.58 13.72 -1.52
CA PRO A 297 -6.37 15.16 -1.37
C PRO A 297 -7.24 15.83 -0.30
N SER A 298 -8.36 15.19 0.10
CA SER A 298 -9.24 15.69 1.16
C SER A 298 -8.60 15.61 2.56
N GLY A 299 -7.54 14.81 2.72
CA GLY A 299 -6.89 14.53 4.01
C GLY A 299 -7.30 13.21 4.66
N GLN A 300 -8.36 12.54 4.16
CA GLN A 300 -8.69 11.19 4.62
C GLN A 300 -7.56 10.20 4.30
N ALA A 301 -7.33 9.27 5.22
CA ALA A 301 -6.32 8.25 5.04
C ALA A 301 -6.84 6.85 5.39
N ARG A 302 -6.30 5.86 4.68
CA ARG A 302 -6.42 4.44 4.98
C ARG A 302 -5.06 3.87 5.30
N VAL A 303 -5.06 2.84 6.13
CA VAL A 303 -3.87 2.07 6.45
C VAL A 303 -4.12 0.59 6.17
N ASN A 304 -3.22 0.01 5.39
CA ASN A 304 -3.18 -1.42 5.17
C ASN A 304 -2.07 -2.01 6.04
N VAL A 305 -2.51 -2.71 7.08
CA VAL A 305 -1.66 -3.51 7.98
C VAL A 305 -1.44 -4.93 7.44
N THR A 306 -2.05 -5.26 6.29
CA THR A 306 -1.82 -6.57 5.68
C THR A 306 -0.48 -6.55 4.93
N GLY A 307 0.43 -7.40 5.38
CA GLY A 307 1.71 -7.61 4.70
C GLY A 307 2.51 -8.73 5.35
N SER A 308 3.71 -8.94 4.82
CA SER A 308 4.75 -9.76 5.42
C SER A 308 6.08 -9.05 5.14
N SER A 309 7.05 -9.16 6.06
CA SER A 309 8.41 -8.67 5.81
C SER A 309 9.03 -9.30 4.56
N TRP A 310 8.57 -10.50 4.16
CA TRP A 310 8.97 -11.17 2.92
C TRP A 310 8.60 -10.39 1.64
N LEU A 311 7.67 -9.44 1.70
CA LEU A 311 7.35 -8.56 0.57
C LEU A 311 8.43 -7.50 0.29
N ALA A 312 9.43 -7.33 1.17
CA ALA A 312 10.62 -6.51 0.92
C ALA A 312 11.58 -7.17 -0.08
N THR A 313 11.03 -7.71 -1.17
CA THR A 313 11.71 -8.39 -2.27
C THR A 313 11.52 -7.58 -3.54
N GLY A 314 12.59 -7.41 -4.33
CA GLY A 314 12.52 -6.68 -5.60
C GLY A 314 11.43 -7.22 -6.54
N GLY A 315 10.66 -6.32 -7.15
CA GLY A 315 9.60 -6.65 -8.10
C GLY A 315 8.20 -6.88 -7.50
N THR A 316 8.06 -7.02 -6.18
CA THR A 316 6.71 -7.11 -5.55
C THR A 316 5.91 -5.83 -5.77
N GLY A 317 6.60 -4.67 -5.77
CA GLY A 317 6.03 -3.38 -6.15
C GLY A 317 5.37 -3.39 -7.53
N ASP A 318 6.02 -3.98 -8.53
CA ASP A 318 5.49 -4.07 -9.90
C ASP A 318 4.20 -4.90 -9.95
N VAL A 319 4.14 -5.97 -9.15
CA VAL A 319 2.92 -6.79 -9.00
C VAL A 319 1.81 -5.95 -8.37
N LEU A 320 2.11 -5.16 -7.34
CA LEU A 320 1.14 -4.23 -6.72
C LEU A 320 0.61 -3.21 -7.75
N SER A 321 1.46 -2.61 -8.58
CA SER A 321 1.02 -1.66 -9.61
C SER A 321 0.04 -2.35 -10.58
N GLY A 322 0.34 -3.58 -10.99
CA GLY A 322 -0.55 -4.40 -11.81
C GLY A 322 -1.91 -4.69 -11.13
N VAL A 323 -1.89 -5.13 -9.87
CA VAL A 323 -3.09 -5.45 -9.09
C VAL A 323 -3.96 -4.20 -8.90
N ALA A 324 -3.40 -3.10 -8.41
CA ALA A 324 -4.15 -1.88 -8.15
C ALA A 324 -4.61 -1.22 -9.47
N GLY A 325 -3.79 -1.28 -10.53
CA GLY A 325 -4.16 -0.84 -11.88
C GLY A 325 -5.35 -1.62 -12.45
N ALA A 326 -5.40 -2.94 -12.25
CA ALA A 326 -6.54 -3.75 -12.69
C ALA A 326 -7.83 -3.36 -11.98
N LEU A 327 -7.78 -3.07 -10.67
CA LEU A 327 -8.92 -2.60 -9.89
C LEU A 327 -9.38 -1.20 -10.35
N LEU A 328 -8.42 -0.31 -10.65
CA LEU A 328 -8.69 1.01 -11.22
C LEU A 328 -9.39 0.91 -12.58
N ALA A 329 -8.91 0.02 -13.47
CA ALA A 329 -9.53 -0.23 -14.77
C ALA A 329 -10.95 -0.83 -14.65
N GLN A 330 -11.25 -1.52 -13.55
CA GLN A 330 -12.56 -2.07 -13.23
C GLN A 330 -13.53 -1.02 -12.64
N GLY A 331 -13.09 0.24 -12.49
CA GLY A 331 -13.94 1.37 -12.11
C GLY A 331 -13.88 1.76 -10.64
N LEU A 332 -12.96 1.19 -9.85
CA LEU A 332 -12.71 1.69 -8.49
C LEU A 332 -12.09 3.08 -8.54
N SER A 333 -12.37 3.90 -7.51
CA SER A 333 -11.64 5.15 -7.30
C SER A 333 -10.15 4.87 -7.05
N CYS A 334 -9.27 5.85 -7.24
CA CYS A 334 -7.86 5.70 -6.87
C CYS A 334 -7.69 5.29 -5.41
N TYR A 335 -8.52 5.83 -4.51
CA TYR A 335 -8.49 5.54 -3.08
C TYR A 335 -8.90 4.10 -2.74
N ASP A 336 -9.96 3.58 -3.39
CA ASP A 336 -10.42 2.20 -3.20
C ASP A 336 -9.52 1.19 -3.91
N ALA A 337 -9.04 1.50 -5.12
CA ALA A 337 -8.11 0.65 -5.86
C ALA A 337 -6.77 0.51 -5.12
N ALA A 338 -6.25 1.60 -4.54
CA ALA A 338 -5.06 1.59 -3.70
C ALA A 338 -5.25 0.73 -2.44
N ALA A 339 -6.36 0.93 -1.72
CA ALA A 339 -6.64 0.21 -0.49
C ALA A 339 -6.90 -1.29 -0.73
N CYS A 340 -7.76 -1.64 -1.68
CA CYS A 340 -8.04 -3.03 -2.02
C CYS A 340 -6.82 -3.71 -2.67
N GLY A 341 -6.10 -2.99 -3.54
CA GLY A 341 -4.91 -3.51 -4.21
C GLY A 341 -3.79 -3.83 -3.24
N SER A 342 -3.50 -2.92 -2.29
CA SER A 342 -2.52 -3.18 -1.23
C SER A 342 -2.96 -4.30 -0.30
N TYR A 343 -4.25 -4.42 0.03
CA TYR A 343 -4.77 -5.51 0.85
C TYR A 343 -4.59 -6.87 0.16
N VAL A 344 -5.04 -6.99 -1.09
CA VAL A 344 -4.94 -8.23 -1.88
C VAL A 344 -3.48 -8.61 -2.09
N HIS A 345 -2.62 -7.64 -2.43
CA HIS A 345 -1.18 -7.85 -2.57
C HIS A 345 -0.52 -8.31 -1.25
N GLY A 346 -0.86 -7.66 -0.13
CA GLY A 346 -0.37 -8.01 1.20
C GLY A 346 -0.76 -9.43 1.62
N LEU A 347 -2.01 -9.82 1.36
CA LEU A 347 -2.49 -11.18 1.61
C LEU A 347 -1.85 -12.21 0.66
N ALA A 348 -1.69 -11.88 -0.62
CA ALA A 348 -1.00 -12.73 -1.58
C ALA A 348 0.46 -12.97 -1.17
N GLY A 349 1.15 -11.94 -0.65
CA GLY A 349 2.49 -12.06 -0.09
C GLY A 349 2.55 -13.02 1.11
N ARG A 350 1.58 -12.96 2.03
CA ARG A 350 1.52 -13.91 3.16
C ARG A 350 1.31 -15.35 2.69
N LEU A 351 0.39 -15.55 1.74
CA LEU A 351 0.08 -16.85 1.17
C LEU A 351 1.26 -17.43 0.38
N ALA A 352 2.00 -16.58 -0.34
CA ALA A 352 3.17 -16.98 -1.11
C ALA A 352 4.38 -17.29 -0.21
N ALA A 353 4.58 -16.51 0.86
CA ALA A 353 5.66 -16.76 1.81
C ALA A 353 5.50 -18.07 2.56
N ASP A 354 4.31 -18.32 3.15
CA ASP A 354 4.04 -19.46 4.03
C ASP A 354 5.15 -19.70 5.07
N GLY A 355 5.65 -18.62 5.68
CA GLY A 355 6.74 -18.66 6.66
C GLY A 355 8.16 -18.75 6.08
N ALA A 356 8.31 -18.73 4.76
CA ALA A 356 9.57 -18.81 4.03
C ALA A 356 9.77 -17.60 3.08
N PRO A 357 11.00 -17.38 2.56
CA PRO A 357 11.25 -16.39 1.52
C PRO A 357 10.40 -16.62 0.27
N LEU A 358 10.04 -15.53 -0.42
CA LEU A 358 9.28 -15.55 -1.68
C LEU A 358 10.00 -14.78 -2.79
N ALA A 359 9.63 -15.04 -4.05
CA ALA A 359 9.92 -14.18 -5.19
C ALA A 359 8.67 -13.39 -5.61
N ALA A 360 8.84 -12.29 -6.34
CA ALA A 360 7.72 -11.47 -6.80
C ALA A 360 6.71 -12.24 -7.67
N ALA A 361 7.17 -13.19 -8.47
CA ALA A 361 6.31 -14.04 -9.29
C ALA A 361 5.39 -14.95 -8.45
N ASP A 362 5.84 -15.35 -7.25
CA ASP A 362 5.02 -16.14 -6.32
C ASP A 362 3.85 -15.30 -5.80
N VAL A 363 4.09 -14.00 -5.53
CA VAL A 363 3.04 -13.05 -5.14
C VAL A 363 1.99 -12.94 -6.25
N ALA A 364 2.42 -12.72 -7.50
CA ALA A 364 1.50 -12.64 -8.64
C ALA A 364 0.67 -13.94 -8.79
N THR A 365 1.31 -15.09 -8.58
CA THR A 365 0.66 -16.41 -8.60
C THR A 365 -0.36 -16.58 -7.47
N ALA A 366 -0.10 -16.01 -6.29
CA ALA A 366 -0.97 -16.08 -5.12
C ALA A 366 -2.15 -15.08 -5.14
N VAL A 367 -2.14 -14.05 -6.00
CA VAL A 367 -3.22 -13.04 -6.09
C VAL A 367 -4.62 -13.66 -6.21
N PRO A 368 -4.89 -14.66 -7.09
CA PRO A 368 -6.23 -15.25 -7.18
C PRO A 368 -6.64 -15.98 -5.90
N ALA A 369 -5.70 -16.57 -5.16
CA ALA A 369 -5.97 -17.20 -3.88
C ALA A 369 -6.31 -16.16 -2.80
N ALA A 370 -5.62 -15.03 -2.79
CA ALA A 370 -5.93 -13.90 -1.91
C ALA A 370 -7.34 -13.34 -2.20
N ILE A 371 -7.70 -13.13 -3.47
CA ILE A 371 -9.04 -12.66 -3.85
C ILE A 371 -10.12 -13.67 -3.42
N ARG A 372 -9.89 -14.97 -3.64
CA ARG A 372 -10.82 -16.02 -3.18
C ARG A 372 -10.99 -15.98 -1.67
N ALA A 373 -9.89 -15.91 -0.91
CA ALA A 373 -9.94 -15.86 0.54
C ALA A 373 -10.80 -14.69 1.04
N VAL A 374 -10.63 -13.49 0.45
CA VAL A 374 -11.45 -12.30 0.77
C VAL A 374 -12.91 -12.47 0.37
N THR A 375 -13.21 -13.10 -0.76
CA THR A 375 -14.58 -13.15 -1.29
C THR A 375 -15.41 -14.33 -0.78
N SER A 376 -14.78 -15.41 -0.33
CA SER A 376 -15.46 -16.59 0.22
C SER A 376 -15.97 -16.38 1.65
N GLY A 377 -15.28 -15.57 2.46
CA GLY A 377 -15.69 -15.28 3.84
C GLY A 377 -17.02 -14.52 3.93
N SER A 378 -17.34 -13.68 2.94
CA SER A 378 -18.60 -12.91 2.95
C SER A 378 -19.84 -13.72 2.54
N ALA A 379 -19.68 -14.95 2.03
CA ALA A 379 -20.80 -15.82 1.67
C ALA A 379 -21.31 -16.66 2.86
N SER A 380 -20.50 -16.82 3.90
CA SER A 380 -20.85 -17.41 5.18
C SER A 380 -20.94 -16.28 6.21
N GLY A 381 -22.10 -15.98 6.76
CA GLY A 381 -22.28 -14.94 7.79
C GLY A 381 -21.62 -15.26 9.15
N GLU A 382 -20.40 -15.80 9.17
CA GLU A 382 -19.62 -16.10 10.37
C GLU A 382 -18.52 -15.04 10.56
N LYS A 383 -18.56 -14.37 11.71
CA LYS A 383 -17.59 -13.37 12.13
C LYS A 383 -16.18 -13.99 12.18
N PRO A 384 -15.15 -13.39 11.55
CA PRO A 384 -13.78 -13.86 11.69
C PRO A 384 -13.19 -13.37 13.02
N GLY A 385 -13.44 -14.13 14.09
CA GLY A 385 -12.59 -14.23 15.26
C GLY A 385 -12.15 -15.68 15.37
N GLU A 386 -10.89 -15.91 15.75
CA GLU A 386 -10.18 -17.20 15.80
C GLU A 386 -9.44 -17.60 14.52
N ARG A 387 -8.27 -16.99 14.31
CA ARG A 387 -6.98 -17.70 14.21
C ARG A 387 -5.80 -16.73 14.25
#